data_AF-A0A378MT66-F1
#
_entry.id   AF-A0A378MT66-F1
#
_cell.length_a   1.000
_cell.length_b   1.000
_cell.length_c   1.000
_cell.angle_alpha   90.00
_cell.angle_beta   90.00
_cell.angle_gamma   90.00
#
_symmetry.space_group_name_H-M   'P 1'
#
loop_
_entity.id
_entity.type
_entity.pdbx_description
1 polymer ?
#
loop_
_entity_poly.entity_id
_entity_poly.type
_entity_poly.pdbx_seq_one_letter_code
_entity_poly.pdbx_strand_id
1 'polypeptide(L)'
;MLEFDVLVKEKIMECKGSYFRYCDDILCIIPNEYEEFILDYITGEIKSKLKLEINKDKTEVVKFQYCNRTKKIINEKKLQYLGFILHNNSISIRSSAFTRYSNKMKRGVSLAKQTQGKYNRIRIRRGVAIKGIYKRKLFSKYSHFGKSNFISYGKRAYSSMDSKVIKNQLKPLWYRLKKEIYL
;
A
#
# COMPACT_ATOMS: atom_id res chain seq x y z
N MET A 1 -17.66 -5.87 18.74
CA MET A 1 -16.92 -5.84 17.46
C MET A 1 -17.47 -6.87 16.49
N LEU A 2 -17.37 -8.18 16.77
CA LEU A 2 -17.92 -9.20 15.87
C LEU A 2 -19.44 -9.05 15.63
N GLU A 3 -20.22 -8.81 16.69
CA GLU A 3 -21.67 -8.58 16.57
C GLU A 3 -22.01 -7.37 15.71
N PHE A 4 -21.20 -6.31 15.79
CA PHE A 4 -21.33 -5.13 14.95
C PHE A 4 -21.05 -5.48 13.48
N ASP A 5 -19.96 -6.21 13.22
CA ASP A 5 -19.60 -6.62 11.87
C ASP A 5 -20.67 -7.54 11.25
N VAL A 6 -21.27 -8.43 12.04
CA VAL A 6 -22.38 -9.30 11.60
C VAL A 6 -23.59 -8.46 11.20
N LEU A 7 -24.05 -7.57 12.08
CA LEU A 7 -25.21 -6.69 11.82
C LEU A 7 -25.02 -5.82 10.58
N VAL A 8 -23.87 -5.15 10.47
CA VAL A 8 -23.58 -4.28 9.33
C VAL A 8 -23.48 -5.08 8.04
N LYS A 9 -22.86 -6.27 8.10
CA LYS A 9 -22.75 -7.15 6.94
C LYS A 9 -24.14 -7.63 6.48
N GLU A 10 -24.99 -8.07 7.39
CA GLU A 10 -26.37 -8.49 7.09
C GLU A 10 -27.13 -7.34 6.42
N LYS A 11 -27.08 -6.13 7.00
CA LYS A 11 -27.75 -4.96 6.44
C LYS A 11 -27.26 -4.58 5.05
N ILE A 12 -25.95 -4.65 4.82
CA ILE A 12 -25.36 -4.37 3.50
C ILE A 12 -25.75 -5.44 2.49
N MET A 13 -25.84 -6.71 2.92
CA MET A 13 -26.26 -7.81 2.06
C MET A 13 -27.73 -7.70 1.63
N GLU A 14 -28.62 -7.21 2.49
CA GLU A 14 -30.02 -6.89 2.12
C GLU A 14 -30.10 -5.89 0.96
N CYS A 15 -29.19 -4.92 0.93
CA CYS A 15 -29.05 -3.93 -0.15
C CYS A 15 -28.24 -4.45 -1.35
N LYS A 16 -27.98 -5.76 -1.46
CA LYS A 16 -27.12 -6.38 -2.49
C LYS A 16 -25.70 -5.81 -2.53
N GLY A 17 -25.20 -5.32 -1.39
CA GLY A 17 -23.87 -4.79 -1.24
C GLY A 17 -22.84 -5.82 -0.80
N SER A 18 -21.63 -5.36 -0.51
CA SER A 18 -20.53 -6.14 0.05
C SER A 18 -19.83 -5.39 1.16
N TYR A 19 -19.47 -6.11 2.22
CA TYR A 19 -18.82 -5.57 3.41
C TYR A 19 -17.46 -6.24 3.62
N PHE A 20 -16.44 -5.43 3.85
CA PHE A 20 -15.08 -5.88 4.17
C PHE A 20 -14.54 -5.08 5.34
N ARG A 21 -13.80 -5.74 6.23
CA ARG A 21 -13.13 -5.10 7.35
C ARG A 21 -11.71 -5.62 7.51
N TYR A 22 -10.77 -4.71 7.74
CA TYR A 22 -9.39 -5.01 8.07
C TYR A 22 -8.94 -4.16 9.26
N CYS A 23 -8.87 -4.77 10.44
CA CYS A 23 -8.65 -4.06 11.71
C CYS A 23 -9.64 -2.90 11.90
N ASP A 24 -9.21 -1.67 11.65
CA ASP A 24 -10.01 -0.46 11.79
C ASP A 24 -10.56 0.05 10.45
N ASP A 25 -10.05 -0.44 9.32
CA ASP A 25 -10.48 -0.03 7.98
C ASP A 25 -11.72 -0.82 7.56
N ILE A 26 -12.88 -0.15 7.50
CA ILE A 26 -14.15 -0.69 7.00
C ILE A 26 -14.35 -0.23 5.55
N LEU A 27 -14.78 -1.14 4.69
CA LEU A 27 -15.15 -0.87 3.30
C LEU A 27 -16.54 -1.45 3.01
N CYS A 28 -17.46 -0.58 2.63
CA CYS A 28 -18.80 -0.93 2.20
C CYS A 28 -18.94 -0.61 0.71
N ILE A 29 -19.42 -1.58 -0.08
CA ILE A 29 -19.73 -1.42 -1.49
C ILE A 29 -21.22 -1.62 -1.64
N ILE A 30 -21.94 -0.58 -2.06
CA ILE A 30 -23.41 -0.56 -2.08
C ILE A 30 -23.92 0.14 -3.34
N PRO A 31 -25.15 -0.15 -3.80
CA PRO A 31 -25.83 0.66 -4.80
C PRO A 31 -26.02 2.11 -4.32
N ASN A 32 -25.98 3.06 -5.26
CA ASN A 32 -26.03 4.50 -4.94
C ASN A 32 -27.32 4.92 -4.22
N GLU A 33 -28.45 4.25 -4.49
CA GLU A 33 -29.74 4.55 -3.84
C GLU A 33 -29.75 4.30 -2.32
N TYR A 34 -28.83 3.47 -1.81
CA TYR A 34 -28.75 3.12 -0.39
C TYR A 34 -27.65 3.87 0.36
N GLU A 35 -26.96 4.82 -0.29
CA GLU A 35 -25.81 5.55 0.27
C GLU A 35 -26.12 6.21 1.62
N GLU A 36 -27.10 7.11 1.63
CA GLU A 36 -27.46 7.89 2.82
C GLU A 36 -27.99 6.98 3.94
N PHE A 37 -28.87 6.06 3.58
CA PHE A 37 -29.45 5.10 4.52
C PHE A 37 -28.39 4.23 5.21
N ILE A 38 -27.44 3.68 4.46
CA ILE A 38 -26.38 2.83 5.02
C ILE A 38 -25.38 3.67 5.83
N LEU A 39 -25.06 4.88 5.38
CA LEU A 39 -24.17 5.77 6.11
C LEU A 39 -24.75 6.10 7.50
N ASP A 40 -26.03 6.45 7.55
CA ASP A 40 -26.73 6.75 8.80
C ASP A 40 -26.84 5.52 9.70
N TYR A 41 -27.17 4.36 9.12
CA TYR A 41 -27.25 3.10 9.86
C TYR A 41 -25.90 2.74 10.51
N ILE A 42 -24.81 2.75 9.75
CA ILE A 42 -23.47 2.43 10.27
C ILE A 42 -23.04 3.45 11.33
N THR A 43 -23.29 4.73 11.09
CA THR A 43 -22.95 5.79 12.06
C THR A 43 -23.73 5.65 13.36
N GLY A 44 -25.02 5.30 13.26
CA GLY A 44 -25.89 5.01 14.39
C GLY A 44 -25.42 3.82 15.21
N GLU A 45 -25.12 2.70 14.55
CA GLU A 45 -24.64 1.47 15.22
C GLU A 45 -23.28 1.64 15.88
N ILE A 46 -22.34 2.38 15.27
CA ILE A 46 -21.04 2.68 15.89
C ILE A 46 -21.24 3.54 17.14
N LYS A 47 -22.09 4.57 17.06
CA LYS A 47 -22.35 5.46 18.20
C LYS A 47 -23.05 4.73 19.34
N SER A 48 -24.05 3.90 19.03
CA SER A 48 -24.86 3.21 20.04
C SER A 48 -24.11 2.04 20.69
N LYS A 49 -23.45 1.18 19.90
CA LYS A 49 -22.85 -0.07 20.40
C LYS A 49 -21.39 0.05 20.77
N LEU A 50 -20.62 0.87 20.06
CA LEU A 50 -19.19 1.02 20.32
C LEU A 50 -18.88 2.26 21.17
N LYS A 51 -19.84 3.19 21.34
CA LYS A 51 -19.64 4.49 22.02
C LYS A 51 -18.42 5.25 21.47
N LEU A 52 -18.12 5.05 20.19
CA LEU A 52 -17.04 5.71 19.48
C LEU A 52 -17.61 6.83 18.62
N GLU A 53 -16.96 7.98 18.63
CA GLU A 53 -17.25 9.04 17.67
C GLU A 53 -16.51 8.75 16.36
N ILE A 54 -17.27 8.51 15.29
CA ILE A 54 -16.70 8.46 13.95
C ILE A 54 -16.26 9.87 13.58
N ASN A 55 -15.00 10.01 13.23
CA ASN A 55 -14.52 11.23 12.62
C ASN A 55 -15.10 11.32 11.19
N LYS A 56 -16.12 12.16 11.00
CA LYS A 56 -16.81 12.35 9.71
C LYS A 56 -15.84 12.74 8.60
N ASP A 57 -14.77 13.48 8.90
CA ASP A 57 -13.77 13.91 7.91
C ASP A 57 -12.94 12.74 7.36
N LYS A 58 -12.91 11.60 8.06
CA LYS A 58 -12.21 10.40 7.60
C LYS A 58 -13.07 9.47 6.75
N THR A 59 -14.38 9.68 6.71
CA THR A 59 -15.28 8.84 5.93
C THR A 59 -15.24 9.29 4.47
N GLU A 60 -14.61 8.49 3.61
CA GLU A 60 -14.53 8.77 2.18
C GLU A 60 -15.64 8.03 1.42
N VAL A 61 -16.57 8.78 0.82
CA VAL A 61 -17.52 8.24 -0.16
C VAL A 61 -16.97 8.43 -1.57
N VAL A 62 -16.87 7.32 -2.31
CA VAL A 62 -16.41 7.30 -3.70
C VAL A 62 -17.49 6.69 -4.59
N LYS A 63 -18.01 7.50 -5.51
CA LYS A 63 -19.01 7.07 -6.50
C LYS A 63 -18.33 6.49 -7.73
N PHE A 64 -18.80 5.33 -8.14
CA PHE A 64 -18.36 4.65 -9.35
C PHE A 64 -19.48 4.68 -10.39
N GLN A 65 -19.13 4.93 -11.64
CA GLN A 65 -20.05 4.93 -12.76
C GLN A 65 -19.46 4.15 -13.93
N TYR A 66 -20.32 3.41 -14.65
CA TYR A 66 -19.91 2.76 -15.88
C TYR A 66 -20.08 3.70 -17.07
N CYS A 67 -18.98 4.05 -17.74
CA CYS A 67 -19.01 4.91 -18.91
C CYS A 67 -19.17 4.06 -20.17
N ASN A 68 -20.37 4.09 -20.77
CA ASN A 68 -20.68 3.33 -21.99
C ASN A 68 -19.75 3.67 -23.17
N ARG A 69 -19.34 4.94 -23.30
CA ARG A 69 -18.45 5.40 -24.39
C ARG A 69 -17.05 4.77 -24.30
N THR A 70 -16.50 4.66 -23.09
CA THR A 70 -15.14 4.15 -22.89
C THR A 70 -15.11 2.68 -22.47
N LYS A 71 -16.28 2.08 -22.20
CA LYS A 71 -16.47 0.72 -21.64
C LYS A 71 -15.64 0.51 -20.37
N LYS A 72 -15.57 1.52 -19.51
CA LYS A 72 -14.75 1.53 -18.29
C LYS A 72 -15.53 2.09 -17.11
N ILE A 73 -15.15 1.62 -15.92
CA ILE A 73 -15.55 2.23 -14.66
C ILE A 73 -14.76 3.52 -14.45
N ILE A 74 -15.47 4.60 -14.16
CA ILE A 74 -14.92 5.92 -13.85
C ILE A 74 -15.35 6.36 -12.45
N ASN A 75 -14.52 7.18 -11.81
CA ASN A 75 -14.78 7.75 -10.51
C ASN A 75 -13.99 9.06 -10.35
N GLU A 76 -14.61 10.08 -9.76
CA GLU A 76 -13.99 11.41 -9.57
C GLU A 76 -12.91 11.40 -8.48
N LYS A 77 -13.21 10.76 -7.35
CA LYS A 77 -12.31 10.64 -6.21
C LYS A 77 -11.58 9.31 -6.23
N LYS A 78 -10.31 9.32 -5.80
CA LYS A 78 -9.50 8.10 -5.66
C LYS A 78 -9.96 7.30 -4.45
N LEU A 79 -10.38 6.05 -4.65
CA LEU A 79 -10.63 5.13 -3.53
C LEU A 79 -9.28 4.64 -3.01
N GLN A 80 -9.03 4.77 -1.71
CA GLN A 80 -7.85 4.22 -1.08
C GLN A 80 -8.22 3.13 -0.07
N TYR A 81 -7.59 1.96 -0.20
CA TYR A 81 -7.83 0.85 0.70
C TYR A 81 -6.58 -0.04 0.80
N LEU A 82 -6.18 -0.40 2.02
CA LEU A 82 -5.02 -1.30 2.30
C LEU A 82 -3.72 -0.94 1.56
N GLY A 83 -3.46 0.37 1.38
CA GLY A 83 -2.25 0.86 0.72
C GLY A 83 -2.31 0.87 -0.81
N PHE A 84 -3.46 0.55 -1.39
CA PHE A 84 -3.76 0.68 -2.81
C PHE A 84 -4.64 1.90 -3.09
N ILE A 85 -4.61 2.33 -4.34
CA ILE A 85 -5.45 3.39 -4.88
C ILE A 85 -6.14 2.84 -6.13
N LEU A 86 -7.47 2.89 -6.16
CA LEU A 86 -8.30 2.60 -7.32
C LEU A 86 -8.86 3.90 -7.90
N HIS A 87 -8.64 4.11 -9.20
CA HIS A 87 -9.13 5.28 -9.92
C HIS A 87 -9.24 5.02 -11.42
N ASN A 88 -10.41 5.31 -12.00
CA ASN A 88 -10.72 5.12 -13.42
C ASN A 88 -10.29 3.74 -13.95
N ASN A 89 -10.73 2.70 -13.25
CA ASN A 89 -10.41 1.30 -13.56
C ASN A 89 -8.91 0.96 -13.51
N SER A 90 -8.11 1.75 -12.79
CA SER A 90 -6.67 1.56 -12.63
C SER A 90 -6.31 1.43 -11.16
N ILE A 91 -5.55 0.37 -10.84
CA ILE A 91 -5.08 0.10 -9.48
C ILE A 91 -3.60 0.44 -9.38
N SER A 92 -3.21 1.17 -8.34
CA SER A 92 -1.82 1.54 -8.07
C SER A 92 -1.48 1.41 -6.58
N ILE A 93 -0.19 1.29 -6.27
CA ILE A 93 0.28 1.36 -4.87
C ILE A 93 0.37 2.83 -4.46
N ARG A 94 -0.01 3.15 -3.21
CA ARG A 94 0.06 4.50 -2.64
C ARG A 94 1.49 5.05 -2.65
N SER A 95 1.64 6.33 -2.99
CA SER A 95 2.93 7.05 -2.99
C SER A 95 3.70 6.93 -1.67
N SER A 96 2.99 6.97 -0.53
CA SER A 96 3.60 6.86 0.80
C SER A 96 4.33 5.53 1.02
N ALA A 97 3.89 4.44 0.39
CA ALA A 97 4.60 3.16 0.46
C ALA A 97 5.95 3.22 -0.25
N PHE A 98 6.02 3.90 -1.41
CA PHE A 98 7.27 4.13 -2.14
C PHE A 98 8.22 5.07 -1.39
N THR A 99 7.69 6.10 -0.72
CA THR A 99 8.49 6.98 0.14
C THR A 99 9.10 6.20 1.29
N ARG A 100 8.30 5.39 2.01
CA ARG A 100 8.80 4.53 3.10
C ARG A 100 9.86 3.55 2.60
N TYR A 101 9.62 2.90 1.47
CA TYR A 101 10.60 2.03 0.83
C TYR A 101 11.90 2.77 0.52
N SER A 102 11.81 3.93 -0.12
CA SER A 102 12.98 4.71 -0.55
C SER A 102 13.81 5.17 0.66
N ASN A 103 13.17 5.67 1.72
CA ASN A 103 13.84 6.06 2.95
C ASN A 103 14.53 4.87 3.62
N LYS A 104 13.86 3.71 3.69
CA LYS A 104 14.44 2.49 4.26
C LYS A 104 15.61 1.96 3.45
N MET A 105 15.55 2.07 2.12
CA MET A 105 16.61 1.70 1.19
C MET A 105 17.83 2.62 1.37
N LYS A 106 17.65 3.95 1.30
CA LYS A 106 18.72 4.93 1.49
C LYS A 106 19.42 4.77 2.83
N ARG A 107 18.66 4.63 3.94
CA ARG A 107 19.23 4.37 5.27
C ARG A 107 20.03 3.07 5.30
N GLY A 108 19.53 2.01 4.66
CA GLY A 108 20.21 0.72 4.58
C GLY A 108 21.54 0.80 3.81
N VAL A 109 21.56 1.51 2.69
CA VAL A 109 22.78 1.72 1.89
C VAL A 109 23.77 2.62 2.63
N SER A 110 23.32 3.73 3.22
CA SER A 110 24.16 4.63 4.00
C SER A 110 24.84 3.89 5.16
N LEU A 111 24.09 3.08 5.92
CA LEU A 111 24.66 2.26 7.00
C LEU A 111 25.73 1.29 6.47
N ALA A 112 25.48 0.66 5.32
CA ALA A 112 26.44 -0.27 4.71
C ALA A 112 27.73 0.46 4.27
N LYS A 113 27.63 1.67 3.71
CA LYS A 113 28.78 2.51 3.36
C LYS A 113 29.58 2.96 4.58
N GLN A 114 28.91 3.44 5.62
CA GLN A 114 29.55 3.83 6.89
C GLN A 114 30.28 2.65 7.53
N THR A 115 29.64 1.48 7.54
CA THR A 115 30.23 0.24 8.04
C THR A 115 31.47 -0.15 7.22
N GLN A 116 31.36 -0.13 5.89
CA GLN A 116 32.49 -0.39 4.99
C GLN A 116 33.66 0.57 5.27
N GLY A 117 33.39 1.87 5.36
CA GLY A 117 34.40 2.89 5.66
C GLY A 117 35.10 2.63 6.99
N LYS A 118 34.34 2.35 8.06
CA LYS A 118 34.90 2.00 9.39
C LYS A 118 35.87 0.82 9.30
N TYR A 119 35.47 -0.28 8.66
CA TYR A 119 36.32 -1.47 8.57
C TYR A 119 37.48 -1.30 7.60
N ASN A 120 37.34 -0.52 6.53
CA ASN A 120 38.44 -0.22 5.62
C ASN A 120 39.52 0.64 6.31
N ARG A 121 39.17 1.58 7.19
CA ARG A 121 40.15 2.29 8.01
C ARG A 121 40.96 1.34 8.91
N ILE A 122 40.33 0.29 9.44
CA ILE A 122 41.03 -0.75 10.23
C ILE A 122 41.95 -1.58 9.33
N ARG A 123 41.50 -1.95 8.12
CA ARG A 123 42.28 -2.71 7.14
C ARG A 123 43.53 -1.97 6.70
N ILE A 124 43.40 -0.68 6.35
CA ILE A 124 44.51 0.18 5.97
C ILE A 124 45.57 0.22 7.07
N ARG A 125 45.17 0.44 8.33
CA ARG A 125 46.09 0.42 9.49
C ARG A 125 46.80 -0.92 9.69
N ARG A 126 46.26 -2.03 9.18
CA ARG A 126 46.85 -3.37 9.27
C ARG A 126 47.62 -3.78 8.01
N GLY A 127 47.79 -2.88 7.04
CA GLY A 127 48.42 -3.21 5.75
C GLY A 127 47.61 -4.19 4.88
N VAL A 128 46.31 -4.35 5.15
CA VAL A 128 45.44 -5.28 4.41
C VAL A 128 44.62 -4.52 3.38
N ALA A 129 44.43 -5.13 2.20
CA ALA A 129 43.60 -4.58 1.14
C ALA A 129 42.17 -4.21 1.61
N ILE A 130 41.68 -3.08 1.11
CA ILE A 130 40.31 -2.61 1.33
C ILE A 130 39.29 -3.55 0.69
N LYS A 131 38.06 -3.51 1.18
CA LYS A 131 36.94 -4.25 0.59
C LYS A 131 35.84 -3.33 0.08
N GLY A 132 35.19 -3.78 -0.99
CA GLY A 132 33.96 -3.17 -1.49
C GLY A 132 32.79 -3.33 -0.53
N ILE A 133 31.69 -2.62 -0.81
CA ILE A 133 30.46 -2.73 -0.04
C ILE A 133 29.86 -4.14 -0.16
N TYR A 134 29.41 -4.70 0.96
CA TYR A 134 28.73 -6.00 0.97
C TYR A 134 27.28 -5.86 0.46
N LYS A 135 27.02 -6.35 -0.75
CA LYS A 135 25.75 -6.12 -1.46
C LYS A 135 24.66 -7.14 -1.14
N ARG A 136 25.01 -8.35 -0.67
CA ARG A 136 24.06 -9.48 -0.48
C ARG A 136 22.81 -9.07 0.31
N LYS A 137 22.99 -8.41 1.46
CA LYS A 137 21.88 -7.97 2.32
C LYS A 137 21.07 -6.83 1.68
N LEU A 138 21.71 -5.91 0.97
CA LEU A 138 21.05 -4.81 0.27
C LEU A 138 20.17 -5.33 -0.87
N PHE A 139 20.70 -6.22 -1.70
CA PHE A 139 19.97 -6.85 -2.78
C PHE A 139 18.82 -7.71 -2.27
N SER A 140 19.03 -8.51 -1.23
CA SER A 140 17.95 -9.27 -0.61
C SER A 140 16.83 -8.36 -0.05
N LYS A 141 17.16 -7.25 0.61
CA LYS A 141 16.15 -6.38 1.24
C LYS A 141 15.46 -5.41 0.29
N TYR A 142 16.14 -4.94 -0.76
CA TYR A 142 15.69 -3.79 -1.55
C TYR A 142 15.58 -4.08 -3.06
N SER A 143 15.66 -5.34 -3.49
CA SER A 143 15.54 -5.69 -4.90
C SER A 143 14.67 -6.92 -5.11
N HIS A 144 14.51 -7.31 -6.36
CA HIS A 144 13.77 -8.51 -6.74
C HIS A 144 14.46 -9.82 -6.32
N PHE A 145 15.72 -9.78 -5.83
CA PHE A 145 16.42 -10.96 -5.33
C PHE A 145 15.90 -11.46 -3.98
N GLY A 146 15.13 -10.64 -3.23
CA GLY A 146 14.50 -11.07 -1.99
C GLY A 146 13.08 -11.60 -2.18
N LYS A 147 12.71 -12.60 -1.37
CA LYS A 147 11.38 -13.23 -1.37
C LYS A 147 10.34 -12.47 -0.53
N SER A 148 10.80 -11.77 0.52
CA SER A 148 9.95 -11.01 1.45
C SER A 148 10.49 -9.59 1.62
N ASN A 149 10.09 -8.74 0.68
CA ASN A 149 10.35 -7.30 0.68
C ASN A 149 9.29 -6.53 -0.13
N PHE A 150 9.35 -5.20 -0.11
CA PHE A 150 8.40 -4.33 -0.81
C PHE A 150 8.29 -4.62 -2.31
N ILE A 151 9.40 -4.97 -2.98
CA ILE A 151 9.39 -5.30 -4.42
C ILE A 151 8.65 -6.61 -4.66
N SER A 152 8.93 -7.65 -3.87
CA SER A 152 8.24 -8.94 -3.97
C SER A 152 6.74 -8.81 -3.67
N TYR A 153 6.38 -7.98 -2.69
CA TYR A 153 4.98 -7.65 -2.38
C TYR A 153 4.31 -6.95 -3.56
N GLY A 154 4.94 -5.91 -4.11
CA GLY A 154 4.40 -5.20 -5.27
C GLY A 154 4.26 -6.10 -6.50
N LYS A 155 5.18 -7.05 -6.71
CA LYS A 155 5.05 -8.04 -7.79
C LYS A 155 3.85 -8.97 -7.58
N ARG A 156 3.63 -9.47 -6.35
CA ARG A 156 2.43 -10.26 -6.03
C ARG A 156 1.15 -9.47 -6.23
N ALA A 157 1.13 -8.20 -5.83
CA ALA A 157 -0.01 -7.31 -6.04
C ALA A 157 -0.28 -7.09 -7.53
N TYR A 158 0.76 -6.86 -8.33
CA TYR A 158 0.64 -6.81 -9.80
C TYR A 158 0.00 -8.08 -10.35
N SER A 159 0.48 -9.26 -9.97
CA SER A 159 -0.06 -10.54 -10.44
C SER A 159 -1.49 -10.79 -10.00
N SER A 160 -1.85 -10.42 -8.77
CA SER A 160 -3.19 -10.67 -8.21
C SER A 160 -4.25 -9.71 -8.75
N MET A 161 -3.85 -8.49 -9.10
CA MET A 161 -4.75 -7.41 -9.55
C MET A 161 -4.64 -7.12 -11.06
N ASP A 162 -3.80 -7.87 -11.78
CA ASP A 162 -3.43 -7.65 -13.19
C ASP A 162 -3.12 -6.16 -13.57
N SER A 163 -2.47 -5.43 -12.67
CA SER A 163 -2.23 -3.99 -12.87
C SER A 163 -0.87 -3.67 -13.51
N LYS A 164 -0.89 -3.31 -14.79
CA LYS A 164 0.30 -2.77 -15.49
C LYS A 164 0.84 -1.49 -14.83
N VAL A 165 -0.01 -0.71 -14.15
CA VAL A 165 0.41 0.49 -13.44
C VAL A 165 1.31 0.14 -12.27
N ILE A 166 0.96 -0.85 -11.45
CA ILE A 166 1.83 -1.34 -10.36
C ILE A 166 3.17 -1.81 -10.91
N LYS A 167 3.16 -2.59 -12.00
CA LYS A 167 4.40 -3.03 -12.68
C LYS A 167 5.29 -1.85 -13.04
N ASN A 168 4.71 -0.80 -13.62
CA ASN A 168 5.44 0.41 -14.00
C ASN A 168 5.98 1.19 -12.79
N GLN A 169 5.23 1.29 -11.69
CA GLN A 169 5.70 1.94 -10.46
C GLN A 169 6.92 1.24 -9.84
N LEU A 170 7.06 -0.08 -10.02
CA LEU A 170 8.17 -0.87 -9.46
C LEU A 170 9.44 -0.83 -10.32
N LYS A 171 9.32 -0.68 -11.64
CA LYS A 171 10.45 -0.65 -12.59
C LYS A 171 11.64 0.24 -12.16
N PRO A 172 11.44 1.52 -11.79
CA PRO A 172 12.57 2.41 -11.50
C PRO A 172 13.33 2.05 -10.21
N LEU A 173 12.76 1.23 -9.33
CA LEU A 173 13.31 0.97 -8.00
C LEU A 173 14.65 0.23 -8.04
N TRP A 174 14.85 -0.64 -9.04
CA TRP A 174 16.13 -1.33 -9.22
C TRP A 174 17.24 -0.37 -9.63
N TYR A 175 16.96 0.51 -10.59
CA TYR A 175 17.92 1.53 -11.02
C TYR A 175 18.29 2.46 -9.86
N ARG A 176 17.30 2.91 -9.08
CA ARG A 176 17.52 3.76 -7.90
C ARG A 176 18.40 3.07 -6.84
N LEU A 177 18.20 1.78 -6.58
CA LEU A 177 19.05 1.03 -5.65
C LEU A 177 20.49 0.94 -6.16
N LYS A 178 20.69 0.61 -7.44
CA LYS A 178 22.03 0.56 -8.04
C LYS A 178 22.70 1.93 -7.92
N LYS A 179 22.01 2.99 -8.34
CA LYS A 179 22.51 4.37 -8.25
C LYS A 179 22.94 4.71 -6.82
N GLU A 180 22.14 4.39 -5.82
CA GLU A 180 22.47 4.65 -4.41
C GLU A 180 23.69 3.86 -3.90
N ILE A 181 23.91 2.63 -4.41
CA ILE A 181 25.04 1.79 -4.02
C ILE A 181 26.35 2.26 -4.65
N TYR A 182 26.29 2.75 -5.89
CA TYR A 182 27.47 3.03 -6.73
C TYR A 182 27.85 4.52 -6.81
N LEU A 183 26.93 5.44 -6.51
CA LEU A 183 27.27 6.82 -6.10
C LEU A 183 27.64 6.83 -4.63
#